data_AF-X1FGU0-F1
#
_entry.id   AF-X1FGU0-F1
#
_cell.length_a   1.000
_cell.length_b   1.000
_cell.length_c   1.000
_cell.angle_alpha   90.00
_cell.angle_beta   90.00
_cell.angle_gamma   90.00
#
_symmetry.space_group_name_H-M   'P 1'
#
loop_
_entity.id
_entity.type
_entity.pdbx_description
1 polymer ?
#
loop_
_entity_poly.entity_id
_entity_poly.type
_entity_poly.pdbx_seq_one_letter_code
_entity_poly.pdbx_strand_id
1 'polypeptide(L)'
;AEVPLKIPILKIFEKDFVKSRKQIAKKGLVLSEEDLRDTQNQKPTWTSKRLPHQVIAQGFLNKKQYKIAHLADGFHTISDIAEEAGVPQSEIDVMIDDLDDLGLLKFIDIK
;
A
#
# COMPACT_ATOMS: atom_id res chain seq x y z
N ALA A 1 -23.74 2.60 5.98
CA ALA A 1 -22.68 1.94 6.75
C ALA A 1 -21.37 2.39 6.13
N GLU A 2 -20.57 3.19 6.84
CA GLU A 2 -19.21 3.54 6.41
C GLU A 2 -18.41 2.25 6.48
N VAL A 3 -18.08 1.67 5.32
CA VAL A 3 -17.22 0.49 5.27
C VAL A 3 -15.84 1.00 5.67
N PRO A 4 -15.23 0.51 6.77
CA PRO A 4 -13.90 0.94 7.16
C PRO A 4 -12.94 0.57 6.03
N LEU A 5 -12.40 1.59 5.36
CA LEU A 5 -11.45 1.40 4.27
C LEU A 5 -10.12 0.94 4.87
N LYS A 6 -9.77 -0.30 4.53
CA LYS A 6 -8.48 -0.87 4.85
C LYS A 6 -7.51 -0.57 3.72
N ILE A 7 -6.46 0.17 4.02
CA ILE A 7 -5.42 0.46 3.04
C ILE A 7 -4.24 -0.49 3.23
N PRO A 8 -3.85 -1.25 2.20
CA PRO A 8 -2.69 -2.11 2.27
C PRO A 8 -1.39 -1.28 2.25
N ILE A 9 -0.44 -1.66 3.09
CA ILE A 9 0.90 -1.10 3.12
C ILE A 9 1.94 -2.21 3.28
N LEU A 10 3.00 -2.18 2.48
CA LEU A 10 4.15 -3.05 2.70
C LEU A 10 4.85 -2.69 4.02
N LYS A 11 5.24 -3.70 4.82
CA LYS A 11 5.96 -3.50 6.10
C LYS A 11 7.26 -2.71 5.95
N ILE A 12 7.90 -2.77 4.78
CA ILE A 12 9.11 -1.99 4.47
C ILE A 12 8.85 -0.47 4.46
N PHE A 13 7.60 -0.06 4.24
CA PHE A 13 7.15 1.33 4.21
C PHE A 13 6.56 1.79 5.54
N GLU A 14 6.14 0.88 6.42
CA GLU A 14 5.46 1.17 7.69
C GLU A 14 6.16 2.26 8.52
N LYS A 15 7.47 2.13 8.72
CA LYS A 15 8.24 3.08 9.55
C LYS A 15 8.21 4.50 8.99
N ASP A 16 8.24 4.65 7.67
CA ASP A 16 8.23 5.96 7.02
C ASP A 16 6.82 6.51 6.89
N PHE A 17 5.83 5.64 6.65
CA PHE A 17 4.42 5.98 6.70
C PHE A 17 4.02 6.53 8.07
N VAL A 18 4.41 5.88 9.17
CA VAL A 18 4.14 6.37 10.54
C VAL A 18 4.81 7.74 10.80
N LYS A 19 6.01 7.98 10.26
CA LYS A 19 6.65 9.30 10.34
C LYS A 19 5.85 10.35 9.55
N SER A 20 5.40 10.00 8.34
CA SER A 20 4.57 10.87 7.51
C SER A 20 3.25 11.19 8.21
N ARG A 21 2.54 10.18 8.73
CA ARG A 21 1.32 10.37 9.55
C ARG A 21 1.55 11.31 10.72
N LYS A 22 2.68 11.17 11.44
CA LYS A 22 3.01 12.08 12.55
C LYS A 22 3.28 13.51 12.09
N GLN A 23 3.87 13.70 10.92
CA GLN A 23 4.08 15.04 10.35
C GLN A 23 2.77 15.67 9.89
N ILE A 24 1.88 14.89 9.28
CA ILE A 24 0.55 15.33 8.83
C ILE A 24 -0.34 15.66 10.04
N ALA A 25 -0.38 14.78 11.04
CA ALA A 25 -1.12 15.03 12.29
C ALA A 25 -0.60 16.26 13.06
N LYS A 26 0.72 16.54 13.03
CA LYS A 26 1.30 17.77 13.61
C LYS A 26 0.86 19.04 12.89
N LYS A 27 0.40 18.94 11.64
CA LYS A 27 -0.18 20.06 10.89
C LYS A 27 -1.70 20.21 11.14
N GLY A 28 -2.29 19.42 12.04
CA GLY A 28 -3.72 19.49 12.36
C GLY A 28 -4.63 18.78 11.37
N LEU A 29 -4.08 18.15 10.32
CA LEU A 29 -4.82 17.29 9.41
C LEU A 29 -4.88 15.88 9.99
N VAL A 30 -6.10 15.44 10.33
CA VAL A 30 -6.39 14.03 10.52
C VAL A 30 -6.53 13.46 9.11
N LEU A 31 -5.72 12.46 8.75
CA LEU A 31 -5.82 11.76 7.46
C LEU A 31 -7.25 11.27 7.25
N SER A 32 -8.05 12.07 6.56
CA SER A 32 -9.37 11.72 6.04
C SER A 32 -9.19 11.15 4.64
N GLU A 33 -10.20 10.44 4.12
CA GLU A 33 -10.22 9.93 2.74
C GLU A 33 -9.86 11.01 1.69
N GLU A 34 -10.18 12.28 1.97
CA GLU A 34 -9.88 13.42 1.10
C GLU A 34 -8.37 13.68 0.97
N ASP A 35 -7.60 13.55 2.06
CA ASP A 35 -6.14 13.72 2.04
C ASP A 35 -5.43 12.61 1.24
N LEU A 36 -6.00 11.40 1.23
CA LEU A 36 -5.48 10.28 0.43
C LEU A 36 -5.66 10.52 -1.07
N ARG A 37 -6.77 11.18 -1.45
CA ARG A 37 -7.04 11.56 -2.84
C ARG A 37 -6.17 12.73 -3.30
N ASP A 38 -5.88 13.71 -2.44
CA ASP A 38 -5.00 14.84 -2.80
C ASP A 38 -3.53 14.43 -3.00
N THR A 39 -3.08 13.35 -2.36
CA THR A 39 -1.73 12.80 -2.56
C THR A 39 -1.50 12.09 -3.91
N GLN A 40 -2.54 11.92 -4.74
CA GLN A 40 -2.44 11.26 -6.06
C GLN A 40 -1.37 11.87 -6.99
N ASN A 41 -0.90 13.10 -6.73
CA ASN A 41 0.10 13.75 -7.56
C ASN A 41 1.57 13.60 -7.11
N GLN A 42 1.87 13.00 -5.95
CA GLN A 42 3.27 12.77 -5.54
C GLN A 42 3.46 11.40 -4.90
N LYS A 43 4.15 10.50 -5.62
CA LYS A 43 4.58 9.19 -5.08
C LYS A 43 5.43 9.43 -3.82
N PRO A 44 5.09 8.81 -2.68
CA PRO A 44 5.83 9.03 -1.45
C PRO A 44 7.31 8.64 -1.57
N THR A 45 8.20 9.35 -0.89
CA THR A 45 9.65 9.14 -1.00
C THR A 45 10.10 7.72 -0.63
N TRP A 46 9.38 7.06 0.29
CA TRP A 46 9.66 5.69 0.71
C TRP A 46 9.29 4.63 -0.33
N THR A 47 8.51 4.96 -1.36
CA THR A 47 8.25 4.06 -2.50
C THR A 47 9.52 3.77 -3.32
N SER A 48 10.63 4.46 -3.03
CA SER A 48 11.97 4.14 -3.53
C SER A 48 12.54 2.84 -2.93
N LYS A 49 12.06 2.43 -1.75
CA LYS A 49 12.45 1.15 -1.16
C LYS A 49 11.85 0.01 -1.97
N ARG A 50 12.58 -1.09 -2.02
CA ARG A 50 12.23 -2.27 -2.81
C ARG A 50 12.13 -3.49 -1.91
N LEU A 51 11.13 -4.33 -2.14
CA LEU A 51 11.08 -5.66 -1.53
C LEU A 51 12.35 -6.44 -1.89
N PRO A 52 12.87 -7.30 -1.00
CA PRO A 52 14.05 -8.10 -1.30
C PRO A 52 13.89 -8.89 -2.60
N HIS A 53 14.93 -8.93 -3.44
CA HIS A 53 14.90 -9.71 -4.69
C HIS A 53 14.63 -11.20 -4.46
N GLN A 54 14.89 -11.71 -3.26
CA GLN A 54 14.57 -13.08 -2.85
C GLN A 54 13.07 -13.41 -3.00
N VAL A 55 12.17 -12.43 -2.86
CA VAL A 55 10.73 -12.64 -3.04
C VAL A 55 10.39 -13.07 -4.49
N ILE A 56 11.14 -12.59 -5.48
CA ILE A 56 11.03 -13.06 -6.86
C ILE A 56 11.80 -14.37 -7.05
N ALA A 57 13.02 -14.45 -6.52
CA ALA A 57 13.91 -15.58 -6.75
C ALA A 57 13.39 -16.90 -6.14
N GLN A 58 12.64 -16.82 -5.05
CA GLN A 58 12.02 -17.97 -4.37
C GLN A 58 10.63 -18.30 -4.92
N GLY A 59 10.16 -17.56 -5.93
CA GLY A 59 8.88 -17.82 -6.60
C GLY A 59 7.65 -17.32 -5.85
N PHE A 60 7.82 -16.55 -4.76
CA PHE A 60 6.68 -15.99 -4.02
C PHE A 60 5.90 -14.96 -4.83
N LEU A 61 6.60 -14.11 -5.61
CA LEU A 61 5.96 -13.19 -6.54
C LEU A 61 6.59 -13.28 -7.92
N ASN A 62 5.77 -13.18 -8.95
CA ASN A 62 6.26 -12.94 -10.31
C ASN A 62 6.65 -11.46 -10.50
N LYS A 63 7.34 -11.14 -11.61
CA LYS A 63 7.80 -9.76 -11.90
C LYS A 63 6.66 -8.73 -11.96
N LYS A 64 5.46 -9.14 -12.39
CA LYS A 64 4.29 -8.25 -12.47
C LYS A 64 3.76 -7.98 -11.07
N GLN A 65 3.47 -9.03 -10.29
CA GLN A 65 3.04 -8.94 -8.90
C GLN A 65 4.05 -8.16 -8.04
N TYR A 66 5.35 -8.36 -8.25
CA TYR A 66 6.37 -7.60 -7.54
C TYR A 66 6.22 -6.09 -7.77
N LYS A 67 5.92 -5.64 -9.00
CA LYS A 67 5.69 -4.21 -9.27
C LYS A 67 4.41 -3.72 -8.61
N ILE A 68 3.33 -4.48 -8.74
CA ILE A 68 2.01 -4.14 -8.17
C ILE A 68 2.09 -4.07 -6.64
N ALA A 69 2.82 -4.96 -5.98
CA ALA A 69 3.02 -4.96 -4.54
C ALA A 69 3.58 -3.62 -4.02
N HIS A 70 4.37 -2.90 -4.81
CA HIS A 70 4.90 -1.59 -4.41
C HIS A 70 3.88 -0.45 -4.48
N LEU A 71 2.69 -0.70 -5.05
CA LEU A 71 1.55 0.21 -4.99
C LEU A 71 0.83 0.15 -3.63
N ALA A 72 1.05 -0.90 -2.84
CA ALA A 72 0.62 -0.96 -1.43
C ALA A 72 1.53 -0.07 -0.56
N ASP A 73 1.37 1.25 -0.71
CA ASP A 73 2.19 2.28 -0.09
C ASP A 73 1.56 2.95 1.13
N GLY A 74 0.36 2.52 1.52
CA GLY A 74 -0.44 3.11 2.58
C GLY A 74 -1.29 4.30 2.14
N PHE A 75 -1.33 4.60 0.83
CA PHE A 75 -2.16 5.67 0.24
C PHE A 75 -3.18 5.14 -0.77
N HIS A 76 -2.86 4.06 -1.48
CA HIS A 76 -3.76 3.45 -2.48
C HIS A 76 -4.59 2.32 -1.88
N THR A 77 -5.91 2.36 -2.06
CA THR A 77 -6.80 1.25 -1.73
C THR A 77 -6.58 0.07 -2.69
N ILE A 78 -7.12 -1.10 -2.36
CA ILE A 78 -7.07 -2.28 -3.26
C ILE A 78 -7.68 -1.94 -4.63
N SER A 79 -8.77 -1.17 -4.66
CA SER A 79 -9.42 -0.74 -5.90
C SER A 79 -8.53 0.22 -6.71
N ASP A 80 -7.86 1.17 -6.06
CA ASP A 80 -6.92 2.07 -6.74
C ASP A 80 -5.73 1.29 -7.33
N ILE A 81 -5.20 0.33 -6.58
CA ILE A 81 -4.12 -0.55 -7.03
C ILE A 81 -4.56 -1.37 -8.24
N ALA A 82 -5.78 -1.89 -8.24
CA ALA A 82 -6.34 -2.66 -9.36
C ALA A 82 -6.47 -1.80 -10.62
N GLU A 83 -6.94 -0.56 -10.46
CA GLU A 83 -7.06 0.42 -11.53
C GLU A 83 -5.69 0.81 -12.10
N GLU A 84 -4.71 1.18 -11.26
CA GLU A 84 -3.35 1.54 -11.71
C GLU A 84 -2.63 0.34 -12.35
N ALA A 85 -2.86 -0.87 -11.85
CA ALA A 85 -2.27 -2.08 -12.40
C ALA A 85 -2.97 -2.61 -13.66
N GLY A 86 -4.17 -2.11 -13.97
CA GLY A 86 -5.00 -2.57 -15.09
C GLY A 86 -5.38 -4.05 -14.98
N VAL A 87 -5.66 -4.53 -13.76
CA VAL A 87 -6.04 -5.92 -13.50
C VAL A 87 -7.33 -5.98 -12.67
N PRO A 88 -8.07 -7.10 -12.73
CA PRO A 88 -9.22 -7.31 -11.86
C PRO A 88 -8.85 -7.17 -10.37
N GLN A 89 -9.74 -6.55 -9.60
CA GLN A 89 -9.55 -6.41 -8.15
C GLN A 89 -9.34 -7.77 -7.46
N SER A 90 -10.01 -8.82 -7.93
CA SER A 90 -9.82 -10.18 -7.42
C SER A 90 -8.38 -10.69 -7.56
N GLU A 91 -7.64 -10.28 -8.59
CA GLU A 91 -6.21 -10.62 -8.71
C GLU A 91 -5.35 -9.87 -7.68
N ILE A 92 -5.74 -8.62 -7.36
CA ILE A 92 -5.09 -7.85 -6.30
C ILE A 92 -5.40 -8.44 -4.94
N ASP A 93 -6.66 -8.82 -4.66
CA ASP A 93 -7.06 -9.45 -3.40
C ASP A 93 -6.21 -10.70 -3.12
N VAL A 94 -6.07 -11.61 -4.10
CA VAL A 94 -5.21 -12.80 -3.97
C VAL A 94 -3.76 -12.43 -3.69
N MET A 95 -3.22 -11.43 -4.39
CA MET A 95 -1.84 -10.99 -4.18
C MET A 95 -1.65 -10.35 -2.79
N ILE A 96 -2.64 -9.61 -2.31
CA ILE A 96 -2.64 -8.97 -0.99
C ILE A 96 -2.68 -10.03 0.11
N ASP A 97 -3.50 -11.07 -0.05
CA ASP A 97 -3.55 -12.22 0.86
C ASP A 97 -2.20 -12.95 0.90
N ASP A 98 -1.61 -13.26 -0.26
CA ASP A 98 -0.28 -13.89 -0.34
C ASP A 98 0.80 -13.04 0.37
N LEU A 99 0.75 -11.72 0.22
CA LEU A 99 1.69 -10.79 0.86
C LEU A 99 1.49 -10.70 2.38
N ASP A 100 0.24 -10.82 2.85
CA ASP A 100 -0.08 -10.84 4.28
C ASP A 100 0.36 -12.16 4.92
N ASP A 101 0.14 -13.29 4.26
CA ASP A 101 0.58 -14.63 4.67
C ASP A 101 2.12 -14.72 4.77
N LEU A 102 2.83 -14.08 3.84
CA LEU A 102 4.29 -13.94 3.90
C LEU A 102 4.76 -12.96 5.00
N GLY A 103 3.83 -12.30 5.67
CA GLY A 103 4.11 -11.29 6.68
C GLY A 103 4.85 -10.09 6.09
N LEU A 104 4.64 -9.76 4.82
CA LEU A 104 5.24 -8.62 4.14
C LEU A 104 4.29 -7.41 4.06
N LEU A 105 2.99 -7.64 4.30
CA LEU A 105 1.95 -6.61 4.30
C LEU A 105 1.48 -6.25 5.72
N LYS A 106 0.84 -5.09 5.82
CA LYS A 106 -0.03 -4.67 6.92
C LYS A 106 -1.20 -3.89 6.35
N PHE A 107 -2.27 -3.78 7.12
CA PHE A 107 -3.41 -2.92 6.81
C PHE A 107 -3.45 -1.72 7.75
N ILE A 108 -3.81 -0.57 7.19
CA ILE A 108 -4.07 0.65 7.94
C ILE A 108 -5.57 0.84 7.97
N ASP A 109 -6.12 0.94 9.17
CA ASP A 109 -7.49 1.39 9.37
C ASP A 109 -7.53 2.92 9.28
N ILE A 110 -8.37 3.44 8.40
CA ILE A 110 -8.74 4.85 8.35
C ILE A 110 -10.05 5.00 9.13
N LYS A 111 -10.12 6.04 9.96
CA LYS A 111 -11.29 6.41 10.75
C LYS A 111 -11.80 7.76 10.28
#